data_AF-A0A6N9Q6G5-F1
#
_entry.id   AF-A0A6N9Q6G5-F1
#
_cell.length_a   1.000
_cell.length_b   1.000
_cell.length_c   1.000
_cell.angle_alpha   90.00
_cell.angle_beta   90.00
_cell.angle_gamma   90.00
#
_symmetry.space_group_name_H-M   'P 1'
#
loop_
_entity.id
_entity.type
_entity.pdbx_description
1 polymer ?
#
loop_
_entity_poly.entity_id
_entity_poly.type
_entity_poly.pdbx_seq_one_letter_code
_entity_poly.pdbx_strand_id
1 'polypeptide(L)'
;MLKNKDKRFTIHEIKFITNNIDKMAVEEIAQLLGRSEQGVRKKIERMGIKLSKLERNKPYKWTKIDIETLKRHYQSYSDKMLVEKFFPHLTVPIIRHKRKEIGLMNQIGRPKKQVSEQYDFQTHQ
;
A
#
# COMPACT_ATOMS: atom_id res chain seq x y z
N MET A 1 -31.45 -15.57 0.29
CA MET A 1 -30.76 -14.25 0.19
C MET A 1 -31.39 -13.45 -0.94
N LEU A 2 -32.13 -12.39 -0.62
CA LEU A 2 -32.81 -11.56 -1.61
C LEU A 2 -31.77 -10.72 -2.38
N LYS A 3 -31.43 -11.16 -3.60
CA LYS A 3 -30.64 -10.36 -4.55
C LYS A 3 -31.48 -9.15 -4.94
N ASN A 4 -31.23 -8.02 -4.28
CA ASN A 4 -31.95 -6.76 -4.46
C ASN A 4 -31.65 -6.18 -5.86
N LYS A 5 -32.39 -6.67 -6.87
CA LYS A 5 -32.41 -6.13 -8.23
C LYS A 5 -33.03 -4.73 -8.18
N ASP A 6 -32.26 -3.73 -8.59
CA ASP A 6 -32.74 -2.41 -9.03
C ASP A 6 -33.23 -1.38 -8.00
N LYS A 7 -32.63 -1.30 -6.81
CA LYS A 7 -32.69 -0.02 -6.08
C LYS A 7 -31.76 1.00 -6.76
N ARG A 8 -32.35 1.97 -7.47
CA ARG A 8 -31.65 3.18 -7.92
C ARG A 8 -30.91 3.83 -6.74
N PHE A 9 -29.77 4.47 -7.02
CA PHE A 9 -29.08 5.27 -6.01
C PHE A 9 -29.86 6.56 -5.75
N THR A 10 -30.18 6.83 -4.50
CA THR A 10 -30.83 8.07 -4.06
C THR A 10 -29.85 9.24 -4.13
N ILE A 11 -30.38 10.47 -4.08
CA ILE A 11 -29.56 11.69 -4.02
C ILE A 11 -28.67 11.68 -2.77
N HIS A 12 -29.17 11.20 -1.64
CA HIS A 12 -28.41 11.08 -0.39
C HIS A 12 -27.24 10.11 -0.52
N GLU A 13 -27.47 8.93 -1.11
CA GLU A 13 -26.39 7.96 -1.35
C GLU A 13 -25.34 8.52 -2.33
N ILE A 14 -25.76 9.24 -3.37
CA ILE A 14 -24.85 9.88 -4.33
C ILE A 14 -23.98 10.92 -3.61
N LYS A 15 -24.60 11.83 -2.84
CA LYS A 15 -23.88 12.83 -2.05
C LYS A 15 -22.91 12.19 -1.05
N PHE A 16 -23.35 11.10 -0.42
CA PHE A 16 -22.52 10.36 0.51
C PHE A 16 -21.29 9.77 -0.19
N ILE A 17 -21.47 9.13 -1.35
CA ILE A 17 -20.36 8.63 -2.16
C ILE A 17 -19.40 9.77 -2.51
N THR A 18 -19.89 10.86 -3.11
CA THR A 18 -19.03 11.96 -3.59
C THR A 18 -18.23 12.61 -2.46
N ASN A 19 -18.83 12.77 -1.27
CA ASN A 19 -18.19 13.45 -0.14
C ASN A 19 -17.13 12.58 0.56
N ASN A 20 -17.24 11.25 0.44
CA ASN A 20 -16.40 10.30 1.16
C ASN A 20 -15.44 9.54 0.25
N ILE A 21 -15.62 9.59 -1.07
CA ILE A 21 -14.84 8.77 -1.99
C ILE A 21 -13.35 9.02 -1.86
N ASP A 22 -12.88 10.23 -1.54
CA ASP A 22 -11.45 10.52 -1.37
C ASP A 22 -10.87 10.12 0.00
N LYS A 23 -11.71 9.78 0.98
CA LYS A 23 -11.30 9.58 2.38
C LYS A 23 -11.34 8.11 2.81
N MET A 24 -12.10 7.26 2.12
CA MET A 24 -12.31 5.86 2.51
C MET A 24 -12.36 4.92 1.30
N ALA A 25 -12.21 3.62 1.55
CA ALA A 25 -12.30 2.58 0.55
C ALA A 25 -13.74 2.43 0.05
N VAL A 26 -13.89 1.94 -1.20
CA VAL A 26 -15.22 1.73 -1.78
C VAL A 26 -16.01 0.65 -1.02
N GLU A 27 -15.29 -0.32 -0.44
CA GLU A 27 -15.87 -1.34 0.44
C GLU A 27 -16.53 -0.71 1.67
N GLU A 28 -15.84 0.20 2.36
CA GLU A 28 -16.37 0.89 3.55
C GLU A 28 -17.61 1.72 3.19
N ILE A 29 -17.57 2.44 2.07
CA ILE A 29 -18.73 3.18 1.55
C ILE A 29 -19.91 2.23 1.30
N ALA A 30 -19.64 1.06 0.70
CA ALA A 30 -20.68 0.08 0.41
C ALA A 30 -21.30 -0.51 1.67
N GLN A 31 -20.48 -0.82 2.69
CA GLN A 31 -20.94 -1.27 4.00
C GLN A 31 -21.86 -0.22 4.65
N LEU A 32 -21.43 1.05 4.68
CA LEU A 32 -22.21 2.14 5.27
C LEU A 32 -23.54 2.42 4.54
N LEU A 33 -23.60 2.15 3.24
CA LEU A 33 -24.82 2.31 2.44
C LEU A 33 -25.69 1.03 2.41
N GLY A 34 -25.24 -0.09 2.98
CA GLY A 34 -25.92 -1.38 2.83
C GLY A 34 -25.99 -1.86 1.37
N ARG A 35 -24.96 -1.56 0.57
CA ARG A 35 -24.87 -1.90 -0.86
C ARG A 35 -23.73 -2.88 -1.10
N SER A 36 -23.73 -3.50 -2.27
CA SER A 36 -22.55 -4.26 -2.72
C SER A 36 -21.45 -3.32 -3.20
N GLU A 37 -20.20 -3.65 -2.89
CA GLU A 37 -19.04 -2.90 -3.34
C GLU A 37 -19.03 -2.72 -4.87
N GLN A 38 -19.32 -3.79 -5.62
CA GLN A 38 -19.40 -3.74 -7.08
C GLN A 38 -20.50 -2.80 -7.59
N GLY A 39 -21.63 -2.71 -6.88
CA GLY A 39 -22.70 -1.76 -7.20
C GLY A 39 -22.26 -0.32 -7.02
N VAL A 40 -21.55 -0.03 -5.92
CA VAL A 40 -20.99 1.29 -5.64
C VAL A 40 -19.90 1.66 -6.66
N ARG A 41 -18.97 0.75 -6.99
CA ARG A 41 -17.95 0.95 -8.04
C ARG A 41 -18.58 1.32 -9.39
N LYS A 42 -19.56 0.54 -9.86
CA LYS A 42 -20.28 0.84 -11.11
C LYS A 42 -20.99 2.19 -11.06
N LYS A 43 -21.53 2.59 -9.90
CA LYS A 43 -22.16 3.90 -9.75
C LYS A 43 -21.13 5.03 -9.85
N ILE A 44 -19.99 4.90 -9.18
CA ILE A 44 -18.85 5.83 -9.25
C ILE A 44 -18.39 6.02 -10.69
N GLU A 45 -18.19 4.93 -11.43
CA GLU A 45 -17.78 4.96 -12.83
C GLU A 45 -18.81 5.66 -13.73
N ARG A 46 -20.11 5.38 -13.53
CA ARG A 46 -21.22 6.06 -14.25
C ARG A 46 -21.34 7.55 -13.92
N MET A 47 -20.78 8.00 -12.79
CA MET A 47 -20.67 9.43 -12.47
C MET A 47 -19.43 10.08 -13.09
N GLY A 48 -18.64 9.34 -13.87
CA GLY A 48 -17.43 9.84 -14.54
C GLY A 48 -16.19 9.90 -13.63
N ILE A 49 -16.27 9.36 -12.41
CA ILE A 49 -15.17 9.42 -11.45
C ILE A 49 -14.25 8.22 -11.67
N LYS A 50 -12.98 8.49 -11.98
CA LYS A 50 -11.95 7.45 -12.12
C LYS A 50 -11.28 7.22 -10.77
N LEU A 51 -11.52 6.06 -10.16
CA LEU A 51 -10.93 5.69 -8.87
C LEU A 51 -9.39 5.82 -8.86
N SER A 52 -8.73 5.47 -9.96
CA SER A 52 -7.27 5.59 -10.10
C SER A 52 -6.73 7.02 -10.06
N LYS A 53 -7.59 8.03 -10.24
CA LYS A 53 -7.22 9.45 -10.20
C LYS A 53 -7.45 10.10 -8.84
N LEU A 54 -8.01 9.38 -7.89
CA LEU A 54 -8.32 9.91 -6.56
C LEU A 54 -7.04 10.07 -5.75
N GLU A 55 -6.99 11.09 -4.89
CA GLU A 55 -5.78 11.48 -4.14
C GLU A 55 -5.24 10.32 -3.29
N ARG A 56 -6.11 9.60 -2.58
CA ARG A 56 -5.73 8.44 -1.76
C ARG A 56 -5.13 7.27 -2.55
N ASN A 57 -5.39 7.21 -3.86
CA ASN A 57 -4.91 6.15 -4.74
C ASN A 57 -3.65 6.56 -5.51
N LYS A 58 -3.11 7.76 -5.25
CA LYS A 58 -1.83 8.16 -5.85
C LYS A 58 -0.72 7.22 -5.39
N PRO A 59 0.17 6.80 -6.30
CA PRO A 59 1.34 6.01 -5.93
C PRO A 59 2.19 6.74 -4.90
N TYR A 60 2.83 5.98 -4.01
CA TYR A 60 3.77 6.54 -3.04
C TYR A 60 4.92 7.28 -3.73
N LYS A 61 5.22 8.49 -3.24
CA LYS A 61 6.32 9.32 -3.75
C LYS A 61 7.61 9.00 -3.00
N TRP A 62 8.48 8.22 -3.64
CA TRP A 62 9.80 7.87 -3.13
C TRP A 62 10.70 9.10 -2.99
N THR A 63 11.25 9.30 -1.79
CA THR A 63 12.24 10.33 -1.49
C THR A 63 13.66 9.79 -1.66
N LYS A 64 14.67 10.67 -1.68
CA LYS A 64 16.08 10.26 -1.70
C LYS A 64 16.44 9.39 -0.48
N ILE A 65 15.94 9.75 0.70
CA ILE A 65 16.17 9.04 1.95
C ILE A 65 15.59 7.62 1.88
N ASP A 66 14.40 7.45 1.32
CA ASP A 66 13.80 6.11 1.16
C ASP A 66 14.65 5.21 0.27
N ILE A 67 15.17 5.76 -0.83
CA ILE A 67 16.03 5.02 -1.77
C ILE A 67 17.37 4.65 -1.12
N GLU A 68 17.98 5.57 -0.38
CA GLU A 68 19.23 5.31 0.35
C GLU A 68 19.03 4.24 1.43
N THR A 69 17.91 4.31 2.15
CA THR A 69 17.53 3.33 3.17
C THR A 69 17.35 1.95 2.54
N LEU A 70 16.65 1.85 1.40
CA LEU A 70 16.54 0.59 0.65
C LEU A 70 17.92 0.06 0.23
N LYS A 71 18.77 0.89 -0.39
CA LYS A 71 20.10 0.49 -0.84
C LYS A 71 20.98 -0.02 0.29
N ARG A 72 20.89 0.60 1.47
CA ARG A 72 21.66 0.22 2.66
C ARG A 72 21.20 -1.11 3.27
N HIS A 73 19.89 -1.37 3.28
CA HIS A 73 19.31 -2.42 4.13
C HIS A 73 18.73 -3.63 3.37
N TYR A 74 18.47 -3.53 2.06
CA TYR A 74 17.79 -4.61 1.31
C TYR A 74 18.53 -5.96 1.34
N GLN A 75 19.84 -5.91 1.55
CA GLN A 75 20.71 -7.07 1.59
C GLN A 75 20.66 -7.85 2.90
N SER A 76 20.30 -7.18 4.00
CA SER A 76 20.35 -7.71 5.36
C SER A 76 18.95 -8.02 5.92
N TYR A 77 17.92 -7.39 5.35
CA TYR A 77 16.55 -7.53 5.82
C TYR A 77 15.65 -8.09 4.72
N SER A 78 14.72 -8.95 5.12
CA SER A 78 13.61 -9.34 4.24
C SER A 78 12.70 -8.13 3.98
N ASP A 79 11.88 -8.19 2.92
CA ASP A 79 10.93 -7.11 2.64
C ASP A 79 9.98 -6.83 3.81
N LYS A 80 9.60 -7.88 4.55
CA LYS A 80 8.78 -7.77 5.75
C LYS A 80 9.51 -6.95 6.83
N MET A 81 10.77 -7.27 7.10
CA MET A 81 11.56 -6.52 8.08
C MET A 81 11.86 -5.09 7.64
N LEU A 82 12.02 -4.84 6.33
CA LEU A 82 12.16 -3.49 5.80
C LEU A 82 10.92 -2.63 6.09
N VAL A 83 9.73 -3.19 5.87
CA VAL A 83 8.46 -2.53 6.22
C VAL A 83 8.39 -2.26 7.72
N GLU A 84 8.60 -3.28 8.55
CA GLU A 84 8.48 -3.16 10.00
C GLU A 84 9.45 -2.14 10.61
N LYS A 85 10.69 -2.06 10.09
CA LYS A 85 11.74 -1.21 10.67
C LYS A 85 11.83 0.18 10.06
N PHE A 86 11.61 0.32 8.75
CA PHE A 86 11.96 1.53 8.01
C PHE A 86 10.80 2.13 7.22
N PHE A 87 9.81 1.32 6.85
CA PHE A 87 8.70 1.77 6.00
C PHE A 87 7.34 1.32 6.56
N PRO A 88 7.00 1.67 7.82
CA PRO A 88 5.78 1.17 8.47
C PRO A 88 4.49 1.65 7.79
N HIS A 89 4.58 2.71 6.98
CA HIS A 89 3.49 3.24 6.16
C HIS A 89 3.35 2.56 4.79
N LEU A 90 4.27 1.68 4.41
CA LEU A 90 4.26 0.99 3.11
C LEU A 90 3.96 -0.50 3.28
N THR A 91 3.47 -1.09 2.20
CA THR A 91 3.23 -2.54 2.16
C THR A 91 4.43 -3.27 1.56
N VAL A 92 4.60 -4.54 1.93
CA VAL A 92 5.65 -5.41 1.39
C VAL A 92 5.67 -5.44 -0.14
N PRO A 93 4.51 -5.54 -0.84
CA PRO A 93 4.48 -5.43 -2.29
C PRO A 93 5.07 -4.13 -2.84
N ILE A 94 4.77 -2.97 -2.22
CA ILE A 94 5.32 -1.67 -2.67
C ILE A 94 6.84 -1.66 -2.57
N ILE A 95 7.40 -2.16 -1.46
CA ILE A 95 8.85 -2.31 -1.28
C ILE A 95 9.44 -3.23 -2.35
N ARG A 96 8.86 -4.42 -2.53
CA ARG A 96 9.33 -5.41 -3.52
C ARG A 96 9.32 -4.83 -4.94
N HIS A 97 8.25 -4.16 -5.32
CA HIS A 97 8.13 -3.51 -6.63
C HIS A 97 9.18 -2.44 -6.81
N LYS A 98 9.39 -1.59 -5.81
CA LYS A 98 10.42 -0.55 -5.92
C LYS A 98 11.81 -1.14 -6.02
N ARG A 99 12.17 -2.12 -5.18
CA ARG A 99 13.47 -2.81 -5.26
C ARG A 99 13.71 -3.38 -6.66
N LYS A 100 12.71 -4.06 -7.24
CA LYS A 100 12.79 -4.57 -8.60
C LYS A 100 13.02 -3.44 -9.62
N GLU A 101 12.27 -2.34 -9.51
CA GLU A 101 12.39 -1.15 -10.38
C GLU A 101 13.80 -0.54 -10.33
N ILE A 102 14.42 -0.48 -9.15
CA ILE A 102 15.77 0.10 -8.96
C ILE A 102 16.91 -0.93 -8.95
N GLY A 103 16.65 -2.16 -9.40
CA GLY A 103 17.68 -3.21 -9.55
C GLY A 103 18.17 -3.86 -8.25
N LEU A 104 17.51 -3.64 -7.11
CA LEU A 104 17.84 -4.23 -5.81
C LEU A 104 17.19 -5.61 -5.60
N MET A 105 17.38 -6.51 -6.55
CA MET A 105 16.88 -7.89 -6.44
C MET A 105 17.83 -8.67 -5.52
N ASN A 106 17.28 -9.41 -4.56
CA ASN A 106 18.09 -10.33 -3.77
C ASN A 106 18.60 -11.41 -4.71
N GLN A 107 19.91 -11.66 -4.73
CA GLN A 107 20.45 -12.87 -5.34
C GLN A 107 19.99 -14.05 -4.49
N ILE A 108 18.79 -14.58 -4.78
CA ILE A 108 18.24 -15.76 -4.12
C ILE A 108 19.21 -16.91 -4.41
N GLY A 109 20.01 -17.31 -3.44
CA GLY A 109 20.89 -18.48 -3.56
C GLY A 109 22.20 -18.47 -2.75
N ARG A 110 22.74 -17.32 -2.31
CA ARG A 110 23.92 -17.33 -1.43
C ARG A 110 23.51 -17.14 0.04
N PRO A 111 23.77 -18.12 0.93
CA PRO A 111 23.57 -17.91 2.36
C PRO A 111 24.51 -16.78 2.81
N LYS A 112 23.94 -15.69 3.33
CA LYS A 112 24.75 -14.64 3.95
C LYS A 112 25.08 -15.10 5.35
N LYS A 113 26.39 -15.24 5.64
CA LYS A 113 26.91 -15.39 7.01
C LYS A 113 26.21 -14.35 7.88
N GLN A 114 25.58 -14.80 8.95
CA GLN A 114 25.27 -13.91 10.07
C GLN A 114 26.59 -13.29 10.49
N VAL A 115 26.79 -12.00 10.16
CA VAL A 115 27.84 -11.23 10.81
C VAL A 115 27.26 -10.92 12.18
N SER A 116 27.70 -11.67 13.18
CA SER A 116 27.33 -11.45 14.57
C SER A 116 27.66 -10.00 14.91
N GLU A 117 26.66 -9.26 15.37
CA GLU A 117 26.85 -8.03 16.14
C GLU A 117 27.50 -8.42 17.48
N GLN A 118 28.79 -8.73 17.46
CA GLN A 118 29.63 -8.65 18.64
C GLN A 118 30.53 -7.45 18.44
N TYR A 119 30.18 -6.41 19.19
CA TYR A 119 30.87 -5.15 19.33
C TYR A 119 32.35 -5.38 19.64
N ASP A 120 33.22 -4.87 18.76
CA ASP A 120 34.61 -4.53 19.10
C ASP A 120 34.60 -3.36 20.08
N PHE A 121 34.80 -3.64 21.36
CA PHE A 121 35.39 -2.69 22.31
C PHE A 121 36.34 -3.46 23.23
N GLN A 122 37.61 -3.53 22.85
CA GLN A 122 38.77 -3.35 23.73
C GLN A 122 40.07 -3.60 22.95
N THR A 123 40.63 -2.51 22.40
CA THR A 123 42.09 -2.35 22.33
C THR A 123 42.44 -1.13 23.19
N HIS A 124 43.63 -1.16 23.80
CA HIS A 124 44.21 -0.22 24.77
C HIS A 124 43.71 -0.48 26.21
N GLN A 125 44.50 -1.00 27.15
CA GLN A 125 45.95 -0.90 27.40
C GLN A 125 46.52 -2.21 27.95
#